data_AF-A0A6I7PJ95-F1
#
_entry.id   AF-A0A6I7PJ95-F1
#
_cell.length_a   1.000
_cell.length_b   1.000
_cell.length_c   1.000
_cell.angle_alpha   90.00
_cell.angle_beta   90.00
_cell.angle_gamma   90.00
#
_symmetry.space_group_name_H-M   'P 1'
#
loop_
_entity.id
_entity.type
_entity.pdbx_description
1 polymer ?
#
loop_
_entity_poly.entity_id
_entity_poly.type
_entity_poly.pdbx_seq_one_letter_code
_entity_poly.pdbx_strand_id
1 'polypeptide(L)'
;MHIRHAITAFIASGALLQAASASVFFTFQDPSTPLEFHYTAGDGVNMGTITYDPAAVVSLKVDGTQDGFGVFSVDTRLVMDFTVGTASGVGGVFSAPTSGTFRFEVIGGAYDGTDILSGTMQEGALVSFVTAGALISTSSNGTLTLEAGQMLLDAMATVNLTELVPQFDASFSLADISPGVFGLNQFGYMTSFNANAAFVGNAVAIPSPGSAALGAIAIMLCMPQRRRPASIA
;
A
#
# COMPACT_ATOMS: atom_id res chain seq x y z
N MET A 1 71.29 -4.43 -28.62
CA MET A 1 70.77 -3.72 -27.43
C MET A 1 69.27 -3.56 -27.62
N HIS A 2 68.45 -4.51 -27.15
CA HIS A 2 66.99 -4.44 -27.25
C HIS A 2 66.38 -4.83 -25.91
N ILE A 3 65.94 -3.82 -25.16
CA ILE A 3 65.22 -3.96 -23.90
C ILE A 3 63.74 -4.09 -24.24
N ARG A 4 63.19 -5.31 -24.12
CA ARG A 4 61.76 -5.57 -24.24
C ARG A 4 61.12 -5.32 -22.87
N HIS A 5 60.39 -4.21 -22.75
CA HIS A 5 59.53 -3.92 -21.61
C HIS A 5 58.30 -4.83 -21.67
N ALA A 6 58.20 -5.79 -20.75
CA ALA A 6 56.98 -6.54 -20.53
C ALA A 6 56.07 -5.72 -19.61
N ILE A 7 55.00 -5.15 -20.16
CA ILE A 7 53.95 -4.48 -19.39
C ILE A 7 52.97 -5.58 -18.96
N THR A 8 53.03 -5.95 -17.68
CA THR A 8 52.05 -6.85 -17.05
C THR A 8 50.83 -6.01 -16.66
N ALA A 9 49.77 -6.07 -17.47
CA ALA A 9 48.49 -5.45 -17.15
C ALA A 9 47.76 -6.30 -16.09
N PHE A 10 47.61 -5.76 -14.89
CA PHE A 10 46.81 -6.36 -13.81
C PHE A 10 45.34 -5.97 -14.04
N ILE A 11 44.54 -6.90 -14.56
CA ILE A 11 43.08 -6.71 -14.66
C ILE A 11 42.50 -7.03 -13.28
N ALA A 12 42.22 -5.99 -12.49
CA ALA A 12 41.45 -6.11 -11.27
C ALA A 12 39.98 -6.34 -11.64
N SER A 13 39.53 -7.59 -11.62
CA SER A 13 38.11 -7.95 -11.65
C SER A 13 37.46 -7.51 -10.33
N GLY A 14 37.03 -6.25 -10.27
CA GLY A 14 36.12 -5.79 -9.24
C GLY A 14 34.77 -6.46 -9.44
N ALA A 15 34.49 -7.53 -8.69
CA ALA A 15 33.14 -8.03 -8.54
C ALA A 15 32.34 -6.93 -7.83
N LEU A 16 31.57 -6.16 -8.62
CA LEU A 16 30.49 -5.38 -8.08
C LEU A 16 29.53 -6.40 -7.44
N LEU A 17 29.59 -6.51 -6.12
CA LEU A 17 28.55 -7.16 -5.32
C LEU A 17 27.28 -6.34 -5.55
N GLN A 18 26.53 -6.69 -6.60
CA GLN A 18 25.16 -6.22 -6.73
C GLN A 18 24.42 -6.87 -5.57
N ALA A 19 23.97 -6.05 -4.62
CA ALA A 19 23.03 -6.46 -3.60
C ALA A 19 21.84 -7.11 -4.33
N ALA A 20 21.56 -8.36 -3.98
CA ALA A 20 20.36 -9.00 -4.48
C ALA A 20 19.16 -8.42 -3.71
N SER A 21 18.14 -8.02 -4.46
CA SER A 21 16.93 -7.36 -3.96
C SER A 21 15.77 -8.35 -3.89
N ALA A 22 14.93 -8.21 -2.86
CA ALA A 22 13.83 -9.13 -2.59
C ALA A 22 12.48 -8.64 -3.16
N SER A 23 11.74 -9.58 -3.73
CA SER A 23 10.37 -9.50 -4.24
C SER A 23 9.38 -9.98 -3.18
N VAL A 24 9.00 -9.09 -2.27
CA VAL A 24 8.22 -9.45 -1.07
C VAL A 24 6.76 -9.02 -1.18
N PHE A 25 5.84 -9.94 -0.86
CA PHE A 25 4.41 -9.65 -0.76
C PHE A 25 3.99 -9.51 0.70
N PHE A 26 3.27 -8.43 0.99
CA PHE A 26 2.80 -8.09 2.33
C PHE A 26 1.28 -8.11 2.36
N THR A 27 0.71 -8.80 3.34
CA THR A 27 -0.74 -8.78 3.54
C THR A 27 -1.10 -8.68 4.99
N PHE A 28 -2.17 -7.96 5.25
CA PHE A 28 -2.82 -7.96 6.54
C PHE A 28 -4.33 -8.13 6.30
N GLN A 29 -4.93 -9.02 7.09
CA GLN A 29 -6.38 -9.18 7.19
C GLN A 29 -6.85 -8.56 8.50
N ASP A 30 -7.91 -7.76 8.40
CA ASP A 30 -8.55 -7.00 9.46
C ASP A 30 -8.63 -7.76 10.79
N PRO A 31 -8.30 -7.15 11.95
CA PRO A 31 -8.45 -7.79 13.24
C PRO A 31 -9.93 -8.03 13.53
N SER A 32 -10.18 -8.75 14.62
CA SER A 32 -11.55 -9.00 15.07
C SER A 32 -12.30 -7.76 15.53
N THR A 33 -11.65 -6.59 15.66
CA THR A 33 -12.29 -5.34 16.07
C THR A 33 -12.77 -4.59 14.84
N PRO A 34 -14.06 -4.25 14.73
CA PRO A 34 -14.56 -3.52 13.59
C PRO A 34 -14.22 -2.02 13.67
N LEU A 35 -14.03 -1.40 12.50
CA LEU A 35 -13.95 0.04 12.25
C LEU A 35 -12.68 0.74 12.76
N GLU A 36 -11.53 0.11 12.59
CA GLU A 36 -10.22 0.60 13.06
C GLU A 36 -9.61 1.70 12.19
N PHE A 37 -10.13 1.90 10.97
CA PHE A 37 -9.69 2.96 10.08
C PHE A 37 -10.55 4.21 10.27
N HIS A 38 -9.94 5.35 10.55
CA HIS A 38 -10.64 6.60 10.84
C HIS A 38 -10.25 7.69 9.85
N TYR A 39 -11.23 8.20 9.10
CA TYR A 39 -11.09 9.42 8.32
C TYR A 39 -11.81 10.58 9.00
N THR A 40 -11.06 11.66 9.25
CA THR A 40 -11.58 12.93 9.73
C THR A 40 -11.55 13.96 8.60
N ALA A 41 -12.72 14.52 8.27
CA ALA A 41 -12.84 15.54 7.24
C ALA A 41 -12.10 16.83 7.61
N GLY A 42 -11.55 17.51 6.61
CA GLY A 42 -10.98 18.85 6.76
C GLY A 42 -12.04 19.93 7.05
N ASP A 43 -11.60 21.02 7.66
CA ASP A 43 -12.43 22.16 8.10
C ASP A 43 -12.29 23.40 7.19
N GLY A 44 -11.68 23.25 6.01
CA GLY A 44 -11.41 24.32 5.05
C GLY A 44 -10.08 25.05 5.27
N VAL A 45 -9.44 24.87 6.43
CA VAL A 45 -8.07 25.32 6.72
C VAL A 45 -7.12 24.13 6.77
N ASN A 46 -7.57 23.04 7.38
CA ASN A 46 -6.85 21.78 7.49
C ASN A 46 -7.33 20.79 6.42
N MET A 47 -6.40 19.99 5.93
CA MET A 47 -6.72 18.83 5.08
C MET A 47 -7.37 17.73 5.91
N GLY A 48 -8.07 16.80 5.25
CA GLY A 48 -8.61 15.63 5.96
C GLY A 48 -7.47 14.71 6.40
N THR A 49 -7.70 13.90 7.43
CA THR A 49 -6.69 12.99 7.96
C THR A 49 -7.23 11.57 8.05
N ILE A 50 -6.37 10.61 7.76
CA ILE A 50 -6.60 9.18 7.95
C ILE A 50 -5.66 8.70 9.03
N THR A 51 -6.23 7.97 9.99
CA THR A 51 -5.49 7.32 11.07
C THR A 51 -5.99 5.89 11.25
N TYR A 52 -5.22 5.08 11.96
CA TYR A 52 -5.58 3.72 12.33
C TYR A 52 -5.64 3.63 13.86
N ASP A 53 -6.50 2.77 14.42
CA ASP A 53 -6.57 2.55 15.86
C ASP A 53 -5.23 2.03 16.40
N PRO A 54 -4.51 2.78 17.25
CA PRO A 54 -3.21 2.37 17.77
C PRO A 54 -3.30 1.17 18.74
N ALA A 55 -4.49 0.83 19.23
CA ALA A 55 -4.70 -0.33 20.10
C ALA A 55 -4.92 -1.63 19.31
N ALA A 56 -5.24 -1.54 18.02
CA ALA A 56 -5.50 -2.69 17.18
C ALA A 56 -4.22 -3.48 16.91
N VAL A 57 -4.33 -4.80 17.07
CA VAL A 57 -3.26 -5.76 16.77
C VAL A 57 -3.55 -6.42 15.44
N VAL A 58 -2.64 -6.25 14.49
CA VAL A 58 -2.75 -6.77 13.13
C VAL A 58 -1.71 -7.85 12.90
N SER A 59 -2.12 -9.00 12.33
CA SER A 59 -1.16 -10.04 11.95
C SER A 59 -0.66 -9.77 10.53
N LEU A 60 0.55 -9.24 10.42
CA LEU A 60 1.19 -8.97 9.14
C LEU A 60 1.82 -10.27 8.62
N LYS A 61 1.36 -10.71 7.46
CA LYS A 61 1.95 -11.84 6.73
C LYS A 61 2.95 -11.31 5.69
N VAL A 62 4.16 -11.84 5.76
CA VAL A 62 5.25 -11.58 4.82
C VAL A 62 5.51 -12.85 4.01
N ASP A 63 5.41 -12.75 2.70
CA ASP A 63 5.67 -13.85 1.77
C ASP A 63 6.86 -13.50 0.86
N GLY A 64 7.99 -14.16 1.13
CA GLY A 64 9.22 -14.12 0.36
C GLY A 64 9.58 -15.46 -0.26
N THR A 65 8.59 -16.30 -0.55
CA THR A 65 8.81 -17.63 -1.13
C THR A 65 9.51 -17.58 -2.48
N GLN A 66 9.29 -16.52 -3.27
CA GLN A 66 9.95 -16.33 -4.55
C GLN A 66 11.46 -16.09 -4.41
N ASP A 67 11.89 -15.45 -3.33
CA ASP A 67 13.31 -15.19 -3.06
C ASP A 67 13.94 -16.20 -2.07
N GLY A 68 13.15 -17.17 -1.59
CA GLY A 68 13.64 -18.32 -0.84
C GLY A 68 13.65 -18.20 0.69
N PHE A 69 13.22 -17.08 1.29
CA PHE A 69 13.15 -16.94 2.76
C PHE A 69 11.79 -17.33 3.37
N GLY A 70 10.88 -17.83 2.53
CA GLY A 70 9.63 -18.48 2.96
C GLY A 70 8.50 -17.51 3.33
N VAL A 71 7.59 -17.98 4.17
CA VAL A 71 6.43 -17.22 4.65
C VAL A 71 6.46 -17.17 6.16
N PHE A 72 6.23 -15.99 6.74
CA PHE A 72 6.03 -15.85 8.17
C PHE A 72 4.94 -14.81 8.48
N SER A 73 4.44 -14.87 9.71
CA SER A 73 3.47 -13.90 10.22
C SER A 73 3.98 -13.34 11.54
N VAL A 74 3.74 -12.05 11.74
CA VAL A 74 4.13 -11.33 12.94
C VAL A 74 2.97 -10.47 13.41
N ASP A 75 2.73 -10.46 14.71
CA ASP A 75 1.74 -9.56 15.30
C ASP A 75 2.36 -8.16 15.38
N THR A 76 1.62 -7.17 14.88
CA THR A 76 2.10 -5.80 14.72
C THR A 76 1.02 -4.79 15.11
N ARG A 77 1.40 -3.54 15.35
CA ARG A 77 0.51 -2.37 15.37
C ARG A 77 0.69 -1.60 14.08
N LEU A 78 -0.42 -1.24 13.45
CA LEU A 78 -0.40 -0.37 12.28
C LEU A 78 -0.50 1.08 12.75
N VAL A 79 0.57 1.84 12.54
CA VAL A 79 0.59 3.29 12.78
C VAL A 79 0.45 3.98 11.43
N MET A 80 -0.61 4.75 11.27
CA MET A 80 -0.90 5.48 10.02
C MET A 80 -1.16 6.96 10.30
N ASP A 81 -0.58 7.79 9.44
CA ASP A 81 -0.88 9.22 9.36
C ASP A 81 -0.86 9.64 7.90
N PHE A 82 -2.05 9.77 7.31
CA PHE A 82 -2.21 10.29 5.96
C PHE A 82 -3.03 11.54 5.93
N THR A 83 -2.61 12.45 5.08
CA THR A 83 -3.34 13.65 4.72
C THR A 83 -4.13 13.39 3.43
N VAL A 84 -5.36 13.86 3.39
CA VAL A 84 -6.31 13.73 2.28
C VAL A 84 -6.73 15.11 1.81
N GLY A 85 -6.49 15.38 0.53
CA GLY A 85 -6.88 16.64 -0.10
C GLY A 85 -8.38 16.75 -0.37
N THR A 86 -8.74 17.81 -1.10
CA THR A 86 -10.11 18.01 -1.56
C THR A 86 -10.53 16.85 -2.47
N ALA A 87 -11.74 16.35 -2.25
CA ALA A 87 -12.30 15.28 -3.02
C ALA A 87 -13.12 15.81 -4.21
N SER A 88 -13.15 15.02 -5.27
CA SER A 88 -14.09 15.18 -6.39
C SER A 88 -14.98 13.95 -6.46
N GLY A 89 -16.22 14.10 -6.91
CA GLY A 89 -17.13 12.96 -7.00
C GLY A 89 -18.11 13.05 -8.17
N VAL A 90 -18.35 11.90 -8.80
CA VAL A 90 -19.31 11.72 -9.89
C VAL A 90 -20.01 10.37 -9.71
N GLY A 91 -21.34 10.36 -9.75
CA GLY A 91 -22.11 9.10 -9.70
C GLY A 91 -21.92 8.28 -8.41
N GLY A 92 -21.64 8.94 -7.28
CA GLY A 92 -21.41 8.25 -5.99
C GLY A 92 -20.02 7.64 -5.82
N VAL A 93 -19.13 7.85 -6.79
CA VAL A 93 -17.69 7.58 -6.66
C VAL A 93 -17.01 8.87 -6.22
N PHE A 94 -16.17 8.81 -5.19
CA PHE A 94 -15.35 9.92 -4.74
C PHE A 94 -13.86 9.59 -4.88
N SER A 95 -13.06 10.58 -5.22
CA SER A 95 -11.61 10.47 -5.26
C SER A 95 -10.94 11.71 -4.66
N ALA A 96 -9.89 11.51 -3.88
CA ALA A 96 -9.09 12.58 -3.29
C ALA A 96 -7.60 12.24 -3.34
N PRO A 97 -6.70 13.21 -3.60
CA PRO A 97 -5.27 12.98 -3.52
C PRO A 97 -4.88 12.73 -2.07
N THR A 98 -3.92 11.83 -1.85
CA THR A 98 -3.46 11.43 -0.52
C THR A 98 -1.96 11.34 -0.43
N SER A 99 -1.42 11.68 0.73
CA SER A 99 0.02 11.55 1.04
C SER A 99 0.20 11.31 2.53
N GLY A 100 1.23 10.57 2.92
CA GLY A 100 1.44 10.26 4.33
C GLY A 100 2.41 9.11 4.57
N THR A 101 2.33 8.54 5.76
CA THR A 101 3.19 7.43 6.18
C THR A 101 2.39 6.32 6.85
N PHE A 102 2.92 5.12 6.77
CA PHE A 102 2.46 3.98 7.56
C PHE A 102 3.64 3.16 8.08
N ARG A 103 3.46 2.52 9.23
CA ARG A 103 4.45 1.66 9.88
C ARG A 103 3.76 0.46 10.50
N PHE A 104 4.34 -0.72 10.33
CA PHE A 104 3.97 -1.92 11.05
C PHE A 104 4.99 -2.14 12.18
N GLU A 105 4.61 -1.83 13.41
CA GLU A 105 5.47 -1.99 14.60
C GLU A 105 5.28 -3.37 15.21
N VAL A 106 6.34 -4.15 15.39
CA VAL A 106 6.27 -5.51 15.96
C VAL A 106 5.81 -5.48 17.41
N ILE A 107 4.96 -6.44 17.78
CA ILE A 107 4.51 -6.68 19.15
C ILE A 107 5.18 -7.95 19.69
N GLY A 108 5.96 -7.78 20.76
CA GLY A 108 6.59 -8.86 21.51
C GLY A 108 7.91 -9.40 20.91
N GLY A 109 8.54 -10.29 21.68
CA GLY A 109 9.80 -10.92 21.27
C GLY A 109 11.00 -9.97 21.28
N ALA A 110 12.00 -10.28 20.46
CA ALA A 110 13.26 -9.53 20.41
C ALA A 110 13.18 -8.22 19.61
N TYR A 111 12.13 -8.04 18.81
CA TYR A 111 11.92 -6.89 17.93
C TYR A 111 10.77 -5.98 18.39
N ASP A 112 10.27 -6.16 19.63
CA ASP A 112 9.15 -5.39 20.18
C ASP A 112 9.36 -3.88 20.06
N GLY A 113 8.37 -3.18 19.50
CA GLY A 113 8.39 -1.74 19.28
C GLY A 113 9.28 -1.26 18.12
N THR A 114 9.83 -2.17 17.32
CA THR A 114 10.55 -1.82 16.08
C THR A 114 9.66 -2.00 14.86
N ASP A 115 9.87 -1.18 13.83
CA ASP A 115 9.19 -1.35 12.55
C ASP A 115 9.67 -2.64 11.89
N ILE A 116 8.76 -3.48 11.36
CA ILE A 116 9.10 -4.53 10.40
C ILE A 116 9.05 -4.02 8.96
N LEU A 117 8.14 -3.09 8.70
CA LEU A 117 7.95 -2.45 7.41
C LEU A 117 7.42 -1.04 7.64
N SER A 118 8.04 -0.06 7.02
CA SER A 118 7.53 1.31 6.95
C SER A 118 7.35 1.74 5.50
N GLY A 119 6.42 2.67 5.28
CA GLY A 119 6.14 3.20 3.96
C GLY A 119 5.84 4.69 4.00
N THR A 120 6.37 5.42 3.01
CA THR A 120 6.06 6.83 2.77
C THR A 120 5.41 6.98 1.40
N MET A 121 4.22 7.56 1.38
CA MET A 121 3.44 7.84 0.18
C MET A 121 3.46 9.35 -0.07
N GLN A 122 4.23 9.79 -1.06
CA GLN A 122 4.25 11.19 -1.49
C GLN A 122 3.03 11.54 -2.33
N GLU A 123 2.52 10.57 -3.09
CA GLU A 123 1.34 10.70 -3.94
C GLU A 123 0.59 9.37 -4.00
N GLY A 124 -0.71 9.44 -3.73
CA GLY A 124 -1.66 8.36 -3.89
C GLY A 124 -3.07 8.92 -4.04
N ALA A 125 -4.04 8.01 -4.04
CA ALA A 125 -5.45 8.38 -4.09
C ALA A 125 -6.26 7.59 -3.08
N LEU A 126 -7.15 8.28 -2.38
CA LEU A 126 -8.30 7.67 -1.74
C LEU A 126 -9.43 7.63 -2.76
N VAL A 127 -9.93 6.44 -3.07
CA VAL A 127 -11.11 6.23 -3.89
C VAL A 127 -12.18 5.56 -3.05
N SER A 128 -13.42 6.00 -3.15
CA SER A 128 -14.55 5.37 -2.45
C SER A 128 -15.78 5.26 -3.35
N PHE A 129 -16.58 4.24 -3.10
CA PHE A 129 -17.88 4.01 -3.72
C PHE A 129 -18.80 3.35 -2.70
N VAL A 130 -19.86 4.07 -2.32
CA VAL A 130 -20.89 3.60 -1.37
C VAL A 130 -20.27 3.19 -0.02
N THR A 131 -20.12 1.91 0.29
CA THR A 131 -19.56 1.41 1.56
C THR A 131 -18.17 0.79 1.42
N ALA A 132 -17.53 0.95 0.25
CA ALA A 132 -16.21 0.40 -0.05
C ALA A 132 -15.28 1.48 -0.56
N GLY A 133 -13.98 1.25 -0.45
CA GLY A 133 -12.97 2.15 -0.97
C GLY A 133 -11.59 1.54 -0.97
N ALA A 134 -10.61 2.33 -1.37
CA ALA A 134 -9.22 1.97 -1.28
C ALA A 134 -8.34 3.24 -1.18
N LEU A 135 -7.30 3.17 -0.37
CA LEU A 135 -6.15 4.06 -0.43
C LEU A 135 -5.08 3.36 -1.27
N ILE A 136 -4.72 3.93 -2.42
CA ILE A 136 -3.86 3.28 -3.41
C ILE A 136 -2.66 4.17 -3.72
N SER A 137 -1.48 3.55 -3.81
CA SER A 137 -0.29 4.16 -4.43
C SER A 137 0.44 3.13 -5.28
N THR A 138 1.02 3.58 -6.39
CA THR A 138 1.65 2.70 -7.39
C THR A 138 3.05 3.17 -7.74
N SER A 139 3.95 2.22 -8.01
CA SER A 139 5.36 2.44 -8.26
C SER A 139 5.67 3.14 -9.58
N SER A 140 4.71 3.22 -10.51
CA SER A 140 4.92 3.80 -11.85
C SER A 140 5.39 5.26 -11.82
N ASN A 141 5.22 5.95 -10.69
CA ASN A 141 5.69 7.33 -10.48
C ASN A 141 6.72 7.46 -9.33
N GLY A 142 7.18 6.37 -8.71
CA GLY A 142 8.17 6.41 -7.60
C GLY A 142 7.67 7.10 -6.31
N THR A 143 6.35 7.22 -6.14
CA THR A 143 5.75 8.02 -5.07
C THR A 143 5.53 7.25 -3.77
N LEU A 144 5.64 5.92 -3.81
CA LEU A 144 5.71 5.07 -2.63
C LEU A 144 7.14 4.58 -2.43
N THR A 145 7.66 4.76 -1.23
CA THR A 145 8.92 4.16 -0.77
C THR A 145 8.65 3.25 0.41
N LEU A 146 9.12 2.00 0.36
CA LEU A 146 9.09 1.08 1.50
C LEU A 146 10.50 0.92 2.07
N GLU A 147 10.57 0.80 3.39
CA GLU A 147 11.81 0.50 4.12
C GLU A 147 11.60 -0.75 4.98
N ALA A 148 12.51 -1.71 4.82
CA ALA A 148 12.50 -2.96 5.58
C ALA A 148 13.10 -2.73 6.96
N GLY A 149 12.38 -3.15 7.99
CA GLY A 149 12.88 -3.18 9.35
C GLY A 149 13.87 -4.30 9.63
N GLN A 150 14.54 -4.26 10.78
CA GLN A 150 15.60 -5.21 11.11
C GLN A 150 15.12 -6.67 11.09
N MET A 151 13.90 -6.94 11.58
CA MET A 151 13.33 -8.30 11.55
C MET A 151 13.22 -8.84 10.12
N LEU A 152 12.79 -8.00 9.16
CA LEU A 152 12.68 -8.38 7.76
C LEU A 152 14.06 -8.52 7.11
N LEU A 153 14.98 -7.61 7.42
CA LEU A 153 16.37 -7.69 6.96
C LEU A 153 17.07 -8.97 7.44
N ASP A 154 16.84 -9.39 8.68
CA ASP A 154 17.39 -10.64 9.22
C ASP A 154 16.83 -11.87 8.48
N ALA A 155 15.53 -11.86 8.15
CA ALA A 155 14.92 -12.92 7.34
C ALA A 155 15.51 -12.97 5.92
N MET A 156 15.68 -11.82 5.28
CA MET A 156 16.30 -11.67 3.95
C MET A 156 17.78 -12.08 3.95
N ALA A 157 18.52 -11.78 5.01
CA ALA A 157 19.92 -12.14 5.15
C ALA A 157 20.16 -13.66 5.12
N THR A 158 19.16 -14.48 5.52
CA THR A 158 19.25 -15.94 5.44
C THR A 158 19.43 -16.47 4.01
N VAL A 159 19.06 -15.66 3.01
CA VAL A 159 19.18 -15.94 1.57
C VAL A 159 20.08 -14.94 0.85
N ASN A 160 20.93 -14.20 1.58
CA ASN A 160 21.87 -13.20 1.06
C ASN A 160 21.20 -12.00 0.34
N LEU A 161 19.98 -11.66 0.72
CA LEU A 161 19.30 -10.44 0.28
C LEU A 161 19.51 -9.34 1.31
N THR A 162 19.67 -8.10 0.84
CA THR A 162 20.02 -6.97 1.73
C THR A 162 19.09 -5.77 1.59
N GLU A 163 18.26 -5.73 0.55
CA GLU A 163 17.29 -4.64 0.30
C GLU A 163 16.06 -5.14 -0.45
N LEU A 164 14.96 -4.39 -0.38
CA LEU A 164 13.76 -4.66 -1.18
C LEU A 164 13.97 -4.14 -2.61
N VAL A 165 13.34 -4.77 -3.59
CA VAL A 165 13.29 -4.22 -4.96
C VAL A 165 12.54 -2.88 -4.91
N PRO A 166 13.08 -1.78 -5.44
CA PRO A 166 12.48 -0.43 -5.35
C PRO A 166 11.29 -0.23 -6.31
N GLN A 167 10.36 -1.18 -6.32
CA GLN A 167 9.11 -1.14 -7.08
C GLN A 167 7.98 -1.50 -6.13
N PHE A 168 7.33 -0.46 -5.60
CA PHE A 168 6.36 -0.60 -4.53
C PHE A 168 4.96 -0.21 -4.96
N ASP A 169 4.04 -1.15 -4.85
CA ASP A 169 2.61 -0.91 -4.93
C ASP A 169 1.98 -1.18 -3.56
N ALA A 170 1.04 -0.34 -3.13
CA ALA A 170 0.30 -0.54 -1.90
C ALA A 170 -1.17 -0.17 -2.08
N SER A 171 -2.04 -0.99 -1.48
CA SER A 171 -3.46 -0.75 -1.38
C SER A 171 -3.95 -1.07 0.03
N PHE A 172 -4.56 -0.09 0.69
CA PHE A 172 -5.42 -0.34 1.86
C PHE A 172 -6.85 -0.35 1.38
N SER A 173 -7.43 -1.54 1.26
CA SER A 173 -8.85 -1.72 0.94
C SER A 173 -9.70 -1.32 2.13
N LEU A 174 -10.77 -0.56 1.89
CA LEU A 174 -11.72 -0.09 2.89
C LEU A 174 -13.05 -0.80 2.68
N ALA A 175 -13.61 -1.35 3.75
CA ALA A 175 -14.91 -2.01 3.76
C ALA A 175 -15.79 -1.45 4.88
N ASP A 176 -17.10 -1.71 4.78
CA ASP A 176 -18.09 -1.33 5.79
C ASP A 176 -18.02 0.14 6.21
N ILE A 177 -17.76 1.02 5.23
CA ILE A 177 -17.58 2.44 5.51
C ILE A 177 -18.85 3.01 6.17
N SER A 178 -18.67 3.64 7.33
CA SER A 178 -19.74 4.18 8.17
C SER A 178 -19.44 5.61 8.62
N PRO A 179 -20.35 6.58 8.43
CA PRO A 179 -21.67 6.41 7.84
C PRO A 179 -21.60 6.08 6.34
N GLY A 180 -22.39 5.10 5.89
CA GLY A 180 -22.36 4.59 4.50
C GLY A 180 -22.94 5.52 3.44
N VAL A 181 -23.16 6.80 3.78
CA VAL A 181 -23.57 7.85 2.85
C VAL A 181 -22.45 8.86 2.77
N PHE A 182 -21.70 8.79 1.68
CA PHE A 182 -20.68 9.79 1.38
C PHE A 182 -21.31 11.06 0.84
N GLY A 183 -20.95 12.18 1.46
CA GLY A 183 -21.16 13.51 0.92
C GLY A 183 -19.84 14.25 0.79
N LEU A 184 -19.84 15.31 0.01
CA LEU A 184 -18.84 16.36 0.15
C LEU A 184 -19.38 17.38 1.16
N ASN A 185 -18.53 17.78 2.10
CA ASN A 185 -18.82 18.93 2.94
C ASN A 185 -18.71 20.24 2.12
N GLN A 186 -19.10 21.36 2.71
CA GLN A 186 -19.07 22.67 2.05
C GLN A 186 -17.67 23.12 1.57
N PHE A 187 -16.61 22.45 2.03
CA PHE A 187 -15.22 22.73 1.69
C PHE A 187 -14.66 21.75 0.64
N GLY A 188 -15.49 20.83 0.13
CA GLY A 188 -15.08 19.86 -0.88
C GLY A 188 -14.32 18.65 -0.33
N TYR A 189 -14.33 18.40 0.99
CA TYR A 189 -13.81 17.15 1.56
C TYR A 189 -14.91 16.11 1.68
N MET A 190 -14.54 14.82 1.68
CA MET A 190 -15.47 13.76 2.06
C MET A 190 -15.96 14.00 3.50
N THR A 191 -17.16 13.54 3.82
CA THR A 191 -17.62 13.49 5.22
C THR A 191 -16.79 12.49 6.02
N SER A 192 -16.53 12.78 7.31
CA SER A 192 -15.80 11.86 8.20
C SER A 192 -16.44 10.48 8.22
N PHE A 193 -15.63 9.43 8.25
CA PHE A 193 -16.09 8.05 8.25
C PHE A 193 -15.11 7.13 8.98
N ASN A 194 -15.62 5.98 9.41
CA ASN A 194 -14.83 4.86 9.87
C ASN A 194 -14.97 3.70 8.89
N ALA A 195 -13.98 2.83 8.82
CA ALA A 195 -14.00 1.67 7.94
C ALA A 195 -13.23 0.49 8.54
N ASN A 196 -13.59 -0.70 8.09
CA ASN A 196 -12.74 -1.88 8.16
C ASN A 196 -11.65 -1.76 7.11
N ALA A 197 -10.44 -2.25 7.39
CA ALA A 197 -9.34 -2.15 6.43
C ALA A 197 -8.58 -3.46 6.25
N ALA A 198 -8.14 -3.70 5.03
CA ALA A 198 -7.20 -4.78 4.71
C ALA A 198 -6.07 -4.20 3.87
N PHE A 199 -4.83 -4.63 4.14
CA PHE A 199 -3.65 -4.14 3.44
C PHE A 199 -3.11 -5.21 2.50
N VAL A 200 -2.76 -4.76 1.30
CA VAL A 200 -1.96 -5.53 0.33
C VAL A 200 -0.84 -4.63 -0.16
N GLY A 201 0.40 -5.04 0.06
CA GLY A 201 1.60 -4.38 -0.43
C GLY A 201 2.45 -5.36 -1.23
N ASN A 202 3.20 -4.86 -2.20
CA ASN A 202 4.13 -5.67 -2.98
C ASN A 202 5.41 -4.88 -3.29
N ALA A 203 6.55 -5.54 -3.15
CA ALA A 203 7.86 -5.08 -3.63
C ALA A 203 8.22 -5.74 -4.96
N VAL A 204 7.24 -5.87 -5.87
CA VAL A 204 7.42 -6.36 -7.24
C VAL A 204 6.60 -5.45 -8.13
N ALA A 205 7.12 -5.08 -9.31
CA ALA A 205 6.26 -4.52 -10.35
C ALA A 205 5.19 -5.54 -10.73
N ILE A 206 4.01 -5.38 -10.13
CA ILE A 206 2.80 -5.94 -10.71
C ILE A 206 2.66 -5.18 -12.03
N PRO A 207 2.60 -5.84 -13.20
CA PRO A 207 2.21 -5.15 -14.42
C PRO A 207 0.88 -4.49 -14.10
N SER A 208 0.88 -3.15 -14.01
CA SER A 208 -0.27 -2.32 -13.62
C SER A 208 -1.53 -2.99 -14.15
N PRO A 209 -2.54 -3.35 -13.33
CA PRO A 209 -3.75 -3.99 -13.82
C PRO A 209 -4.20 -3.19 -15.01
N GLY A 210 -3.98 -3.74 -16.21
CA GLY A 210 -4.02 -2.95 -17.41
C GLY A 210 -5.37 -2.26 -17.45
N SER A 211 -5.44 -1.10 -18.09
CA SER A 211 -6.66 -0.37 -18.46
C SER A 211 -7.88 -1.24 -18.82
N ALA A 212 -7.71 -2.53 -19.13
CA ALA A 212 -8.70 -3.60 -19.10
C ALA A 212 -9.57 -3.71 -17.82
N ALA A 213 -9.03 -3.61 -16.59
CA ALA A 213 -9.83 -3.76 -15.36
C ALA A 213 -10.73 -2.52 -15.11
N LEU A 214 -10.17 -1.31 -15.28
CA LEU A 214 -10.94 -0.06 -15.26
C LEU A 214 -11.91 0.03 -16.44
N GLY A 215 -11.53 -0.50 -17.61
CA GLY A 215 -12.39 -0.63 -18.78
C GLY A 215 -13.58 -1.56 -18.55
N ALA A 216 -13.39 -2.68 -17.85
CA ALA A 216 -14.48 -3.60 -17.51
C ALA A 216 -15.52 -2.95 -16.57
N ILE A 217 -15.06 -2.17 -15.59
CA ILE A 217 -15.94 -1.41 -14.69
C ILE A 217 -16.67 -0.29 -15.46
N ALA A 218 -15.96 0.44 -16.33
CA ALA A 218 -16.57 1.47 -17.19
C ALA A 218 -17.61 0.87 -18.16
N ILE A 219 -17.37 -0.31 -18.71
CA ILE A 219 -18.32 -1.02 -19.58
C ILE A 219 -19.55 -1.47 -18.78
N MET A 220 -19.38 -1.99 -17.57
CA MET A 220 -20.52 -2.36 -16.71
C MET A 220 -21.37 -1.15 -16.31
N LEU A 221 -20.75 0.00 -16.04
CA LEU A 221 -21.46 1.25 -15.71
C LEU A 221 -22.18 1.87 -16.93
N CYS A 222 -21.69 1.63 -18.14
CA CYS A 222 -22.30 2.09 -19.39
C CYS A 222 -23.32 1.12 -19.99
N MET A 223 -23.49 -0.08 -19.42
CA MET A 223 -24.51 -1.02 -19.92
C MET A 223 -25.91 -0.51 -19.58
N PRO A 224 -26.80 -0.32 -20.59
CA PRO A 224 -28.16 0.14 -20.35
C PRO A 224 -28.89 -0.89 -19.49
N GLN A 225 -29.36 -0.45 -18.31
CA GLN A 225 -30.17 -1.28 -17.43
C GLN A 225 -31.39 -1.79 -18.20
N ARG A 226 -31.46 -3.11 -18.41
CA ARG A 226 -32.63 -3.75 -19.02
C ARG A 226 -33.85 -3.46 -18.15
N ARG A 227 -34.67 -2.50 -18.58
CA ARG A 227 -36.00 -2.28 -18.00
C ARG A 227 -36.79 -3.57 -18.17
N ARG A 228 -37.13 -4.21 -17.04
CA ARG A 228 -37.99 -5.38 -17.04
C ARG A 228 -39.35 -4.99 -17.64
N PRO A 229 -39.87 -5.74 -18.62
CA PRO A 229 -41.20 -5.46 -19.15
C PRO A 229 -42.22 -5.62 -18.02
N ALA A 230 -43.10 -4.63 -17.90
CA ALA A 230 -44.18 -4.65 -16.93
C ALA A 230 -45.10 -5.84 -17.24
N SER A 231 -45.28 -6.71 -16.24
CA SER A 231 -46.26 -7.80 -16.27
C SER A 231 -47.65 -7.19 -16.33
N ILE A 232 -48.31 -7.28 -17.48
CA ILE A 232 -49.73 -6.93 -17.63
C ILE A 232 -50.52 -8.08 -17.02
N ALA A 233 -51.35 -7.75 -16.03
CA ALA A 233 -52.33 -8.65 -15.42
C ALA A 233 -53.58 -8.78 -16.31
#